data_AF-A0A399SQU1-F1
#
_entry.id   AF-A0A399SQU1-F1
#
_cell.length_a   1.000
_cell.length_b   1.000
_cell.length_c   1.000
_cell.angle_alpha   90.00
_cell.angle_beta   90.00
_cell.angle_gamma   90.00
#
_symmetry.space_group_name_H-M   'P 1'
#
loop_
_entity.id
_entity.type
_entity.pdbx_description
1 polymer ?
#
loop_
_entity_poly.entity_id
_entity_poly.type
_entity_poly.pdbx_seq_one_letter_code
_entity_poly.pdbx_strand_id
1 'polypeptide(L)'
;MKLTFTSIFIFFTLAGNVLAGTYSGGSGTSASPYQIATLNDLQELSQTSADWNAHFTQTADINASSTSGWNGGAGFSPIGVSGYPFKGTYNGNGHTIDNLFIKRSTSGYIALFGLVFNPAVLTDIHLTNVNFEGEFYVAALAGWNEATVRNCSASGNIVATDYVAGGLISMNLGDIFNSYSSCSVTSSNYAAGGLVGSNNGTYGAGNIVNCYARGSVSSPERTGGLIGYIVGGEVKNCYSTVRVNSGFSSIGGLIGRYFSGTITNSFWDKETSEQSSSQGGTGKTTAEMKTLSTFLNAGWDFEVETNNGSEDIWDIDNASQTINDGYPFFDMQNGSAISVSTVVPTITVSNPSSPITGGSPVTYNIKYSGAATVNLSAANITLNKTGSANGTVTVAKGTTIYPTVTISDFTGVGTLGIRISAGTSTSINALAATGTGASATFSVVDSTPPNAICQDITISLDPNGQALLTAEQIDNGSSDNIGIDTMWLNNYDFSCSELGDNDVTLYVSDEAGNVDFCEAIVTVTDTTAPVYIGKELLTY
;
A
#
# COMPACT_ATOMS: atom_id res chain seq x y z
N MET A 1 28.54 -14.35 47.73
CA MET A 1 29.63 -14.21 46.76
C MET A 1 29.00 -13.94 45.39
N LYS A 2 28.81 -12.66 45.04
CA LYS A 2 28.27 -12.23 43.74
C LYS A 2 29.46 -12.15 42.78
N LEU A 3 29.47 -12.97 41.73
CA LEU A 3 30.37 -12.78 40.59
C LEU A 3 29.61 -12.06 39.48
N THR A 4 29.99 -10.81 39.26
CA THR A 4 29.63 -10.02 38.07
C THR A 4 30.63 -10.36 36.97
N PHE A 5 30.16 -10.92 35.86
CA PHE A 5 30.92 -10.98 34.61
C PHE A 5 30.72 -9.66 33.86
N THR A 6 31.78 -8.87 33.75
CA THR A 6 31.82 -7.67 32.93
C THR A 6 32.26 -8.08 31.53
N SER A 7 31.38 -7.97 30.55
CA SER A 7 31.72 -8.21 29.14
C SER A 7 32.64 -7.10 28.63
N ILE A 8 33.86 -7.48 28.25
CA ILE A 8 34.84 -6.62 27.58
C ILE A 8 34.48 -6.58 26.09
N PHE A 9 34.10 -5.40 25.60
CA PHE A 9 34.10 -5.09 24.16
C PHE A 9 35.50 -4.64 23.76
N ILE A 10 36.18 -5.41 22.90
CA ILE A 10 37.46 -5.03 22.31
C ILE A 10 37.17 -4.36 20.97
N PHE A 11 37.31 -3.04 20.91
CA PHE A 11 37.45 -2.31 19.65
C PHE A 11 38.91 -2.39 19.19
N PHE A 12 39.18 -3.08 18.08
CA PHE A 12 40.40 -2.87 17.32
C PHE A 12 40.14 -1.77 16.29
N THR A 13 40.83 -0.64 16.43
CA THR A 13 41.04 0.32 15.34
C THR A 13 42.49 0.22 14.91
N LEU A 14 42.73 -0.09 13.63
CA LEU A 14 43.99 0.19 12.96
C LEU A 14 43.67 0.84 11.61
N ALA A 15 44.31 1.98 11.37
CA ALA A 15 44.05 2.89 10.27
C ALA A 15 44.56 2.39 8.91
N GLY A 16 43.85 2.80 7.86
CA GLY A 16 44.40 2.93 6.51
C GLY A 16 44.20 1.74 5.59
N ASN A 17 42.97 1.50 5.14
CA ASN A 17 42.63 0.93 3.84
C ASN A 17 41.23 1.41 3.46
N VAL A 18 41.00 1.61 2.16
CA VAL A 18 39.74 2.04 1.54
C VAL A 18 38.52 1.44 2.26
N LEU A 19 37.50 2.26 2.60
CA LEU A 19 36.22 1.78 3.12
C LEU A 19 35.72 0.66 2.19
N ALA A 20 35.83 -0.60 2.64
CA ALA A 20 35.05 -1.67 2.07
C ALA A 20 33.59 -1.32 2.36
N GLY A 21 32.75 -1.25 1.33
CA GLY A 21 31.31 -1.10 1.54
C GLY A 21 30.81 -2.23 2.44
N THR A 22 29.83 -1.94 3.30
CA THR A 22 29.16 -2.92 4.18
C THR A 22 28.65 -4.13 3.38
N TYR A 23 28.26 -3.89 2.14
CA TYR A 23 27.82 -4.89 1.16
C TYR A 23 28.67 -4.79 -0.11
N SER A 24 28.57 -5.80 -0.98
CA SER A 24 29.24 -5.84 -2.29
C SER A 24 28.92 -4.66 -3.22
N GLY A 25 27.91 -3.86 -2.92
CA GLY A 25 27.61 -2.62 -3.63
C GLY A 25 26.32 -1.95 -3.15
N GLY A 26 26.00 -0.79 -3.72
CA GLY A 26 24.77 -0.05 -3.43
C GLY A 26 24.80 0.83 -2.18
N SER A 27 23.75 1.62 -2.00
CA SER A 27 23.60 2.55 -0.88
C SER A 27 22.33 2.31 -0.05
N GLY A 28 21.63 1.20 -0.27
CA GLY A 28 20.38 0.85 0.41
C GLY A 28 19.16 1.67 0.00
N THR A 29 19.28 2.52 -1.02
CA THR A 29 18.17 3.32 -1.55
C THR A 29 17.43 2.56 -2.66
N SER A 30 16.20 2.95 -2.99
CA SER A 30 15.46 2.29 -4.09
C SER A 30 16.17 2.41 -5.44
N ALA A 31 16.87 3.52 -5.70
CA ALA A 31 17.66 3.74 -6.91
C ALA A 31 19.03 3.04 -6.87
N SER A 32 19.52 2.67 -5.69
CA SER A 32 20.78 1.95 -5.52
C SER A 32 20.67 0.97 -4.35
N PRO A 33 19.96 -0.16 -4.54
CA PRO A 33 19.78 -1.17 -3.50
C PRO A 33 21.13 -1.76 -3.09
N TYR A 34 21.28 -2.12 -1.82
CA TYR A 34 22.42 -2.91 -1.36
C TYR A 34 22.50 -4.23 -2.11
N GLN A 35 23.70 -4.59 -2.57
CA GLN A 35 23.91 -5.79 -3.38
C GLN A 35 24.33 -6.96 -2.50
N ILE A 36 23.54 -8.03 -2.52
CA ILE A 36 23.87 -9.30 -1.89
C ILE A 36 24.51 -10.20 -2.95
N ALA A 37 25.83 -10.24 -3.01
CA ALA A 37 26.58 -11.04 -3.99
C ALA A 37 27.22 -12.29 -3.37
N THR A 38 27.37 -12.29 -2.04
CA THR A 38 28.11 -13.32 -1.31
C THR A 38 27.38 -13.77 -0.06
N LEU A 39 27.77 -14.92 0.48
CA LEU A 39 27.29 -15.39 1.78
C LEU A 39 27.63 -14.40 2.91
N ASN A 40 28.74 -13.65 2.79
CA ASN A 40 29.11 -12.63 3.78
C ASN A 40 28.15 -11.43 3.71
N ASP A 41 27.71 -11.00 2.53
CA ASP A 41 26.69 -9.93 2.42
C ASP A 41 25.38 -10.36 3.09
N LEU A 42 24.98 -11.63 2.88
CA LEU A 42 23.79 -12.18 3.50
C LEU A 42 23.94 -12.28 5.03
N GLN A 43 25.14 -12.62 5.51
CA GLN A 43 25.46 -12.60 6.93
C GLN A 43 25.38 -11.20 7.51
N GLU A 44 25.95 -10.21 6.82
CA GLU A 44 25.91 -8.80 7.24
C GLU A 44 24.47 -8.30 7.33
N LEU A 45 23.63 -8.58 6.33
CA LEU A 45 22.20 -8.30 6.38
C LEU A 45 21.54 -8.92 7.62
N SER A 46 21.90 -10.15 7.98
CA SER A 46 21.34 -10.81 9.17
C SER A 46 21.74 -10.16 10.50
N GLN A 47 22.81 -9.36 10.53
CA GLN A 47 23.38 -8.79 11.76
C GLN A 47 23.15 -7.28 11.88
N THR A 48 22.82 -6.60 10.79
CA THR A 48 22.71 -5.14 10.74
C THR A 48 21.26 -4.68 10.67
N SER A 49 20.60 -4.72 11.83
CA SER A 49 19.17 -4.35 11.95
C SER A 49 18.85 -2.89 11.59
N ALA A 50 19.85 -2.02 11.59
CA ALA A 50 19.71 -0.64 11.11
C ALA A 50 19.34 -0.57 9.62
N ASP A 51 19.74 -1.58 8.83
CA ASP A 51 19.50 -1.63 7.39
C ASP A 51 18.19 -2.36 7.03
N TRP A 52 17.43 -2.90 7.99
CA TRP A 52 16.21 -3.67 7.71
C TRP A 52 15.01 -2.86 7.17
N ASN A 53 15.18 -1.55 7.02
CA ASN A 53 14.26 -0.65 6.29
C ASN A 53 14.77 -0.29 4.89
N ALA A 54 15.96 -0.75 4.49
CA ALA A 54 16.61 -0.43 3.22
C ALA A 54 16.16 -1.35 2.07
N HIS A 55 16.70 -1.09 0.89
CA HIS A 55 16.45 -1.89 -0.32
C HIS A 55 17.63 -2.79 -0.64
N PHE A 56 17.35 -4.06 -0.95
CA PHE A 56 18.35 -5.10 -1.26
C PHE A 56 18.05 -5.76 -2.61
N THR A 57 19.11 -6.10 -3.34
CA THR A 57 19.04 -6.91 -4.56
C THR A 57 20.14 -7.96 -4.55
N GLN A 58 19.79 -9.21 -4.83
CA GLN A 58 20.77 -10.28 -4.98
C GLN A 58 21.38 -10.23 -6.39
N THR A 59 22.68 -10.49 -6.49
CA THR A 59 23.44 -10.37 -7.76
C THR A 59 24.20 -11.64 -8.15
N ALA A 60 24.11 -12.67 -7.32
CA ALA A 60 24.69 -13.98 -7.57
C ALA A 60 23.95 -15.07 -6.77
N ASP A 61 24.08 -16.32 -7.21
CA ASP A 61 23.68 -17.47 -6.39
C ASP A 61 24.55 -17.57 -5.13
N ILE A 62 23.94 -17.93 -4.01
CA ILE A 62 24.61 -18.01 -2.70
C ILE A 62 24.60 -19.45 -2.21
N ASN A 63 25.78 -20.05 -2.08
CA ASN A 63 25.94 -21.31 -1.37
C ASN A 63 26.10 -21.04 0.14
N ALA A 64 25.06 -21.34 0.92
CA ALA A 64 24.99 -21.12 2.36
C ALA A 64 25.31 -22.38 3.21
N SER A 65 25.89 -23.43 2.62
CA SER A 65 26.17 -24.70 3.32
C SER A 65 27.03 -24.55 4.59
N SER A 66 27.94 -23.57 4.62
CA SER A 66 28.76 -23.29 5.80
C SER A 66 27.98 -22.75 7.00
N THR A 67 26.74 -22.28 6.78
CA THR A 67 25.90 -21.77 7.88
C THR A 67 25.63 -22.83 8.93
N SER A 68 25.67 -24.12 8.58
CA SER A 68 25.55 -25.24 9.53
C SER A 68 26.55 -25.20 10.69
N GLY A 69 27.72 -24.59 10.50
CA GLY A 69 28.73 -24.41 11.56
C GLY A 69 28.62 -23.09 12.32
N TRP A 70 27.73 -22.18 11.91
CA TRP A 70 27.62 -20.85 12.50
C TRP A 70 26.92 -20.88 13.86
N ASN A 71 27.20 -19.87 14.68
CA ASN A 71 26.53 -19.65 15.97
C ASN A 71 26.54 -20.90 16.87
N GLY A 72 27.67 -21.61 16.92
CA GLY A 72 27.80 -22.85 17.72
C GLY A 72 26.98 -24.03 17.18
N GLY A 73 26.70 -24.05 15.88
CA GLY A 73 25.84 -25.06 15.24
C GLY A 73 24.36 -24.68 15.19
N ALA A 74 23.98 -23.50 15.68
CA ALA A 74 22.60 -23.00 15.60
C ALA A 74 22.22 -22.51 14.19
N GLY A 75 23.19 -22.37 13.29
CA GLY A 75 22.91 -21.94 11.93
C GLY A 75 22.93 -20.43 11.73
N PHE A 76 22.34 -20.00 10.62
CA PHE A 76 22.09 -18.60 10.31
C PHE A 76 21.21 -17.92 11.39
N SER A 77 21.36 -16.61 11.55
CA SER A 77 20.49 -15.81 12.43
C SER A 77 19.38 -15.21 11.58
N PRO A 78 18.09 -15.48 11.87
CA PRO A 78 16.99 -14.92 11.07
C PRO A 78 17.03 -13.39 10.95
N ILE A 79 16.66 -12.88 9.78
CA ILE A 79 16.51 -11.43 9.52
C ILE A 79 15.15 -10.97 10.05
N GLY A 80 15.10 -9.88 10.80
CA GLY A 80 13.87 -9.43 11.44
C GLY A 80 13.59 -10.18 12.75
N VAL A 81 13.59 -9.44 13.85
CA VAL A 81 13.34 -9.96 15.21
C VAL A 81 12.34 -9.09 15.96
N SER A 82 11.89 -9.54 17.13
CA SER A 82 10.99 -8.74 17.98
C SER A 82 11.61 -7.36 18.28
N GLY A 83 10.84 -6.29 18.06
CA GLY A 83 11.28 -4.89 18.17
C GLY A 83 11.93 -4.32 16.91
N TYR A 84 12.45 -5.17 16.02
CA TYR A 84 13.11 -4.78 14.77
C TYR A 84 12.65 -5.71 13.63
N PRO A 85 11.40 -5.63 13.16
CA PRO A 85 10.96 -6.43 12.02
C PRO A 85 11.61 -5.92 10.73
N PHE A 86 11.74 -6.79 9.73
CA PHE A 86 12.12 -6.36 8.38
C PHE A 86 10.97 -5.60 7.73
N LYS A 87 11.25 -4.40 7.21
CA LYS A 87 10.29 -3.50 6.56
C LYS A 87 10.76 -2.97 5.20
N GLY A 88 11.97 -3.35 4.80
CA GLY A 88 12.62 -2.99 3.54
C GLY A 88 12.15 -3.83 2.36
N THR A 89 12.88 -3.77 1.25
CA THR A 89 12.63 -4.63 0.08
C THR A 89 13.78 -5.58 -0.16
N TYR A 90 13.50 -6.84 -0.47
CA TYR A 90 14.52 -7.80 -0.92
C TYR A 90 14.09 -8.40 -2.26
N ASN A 91 14.87 -8.12 -3.30
CA ASN A 91 14.71 -8.73 -4.61
C ASN A 91 15.81 -9.80 -4.81
N GLY A 92 15.43 -11.07 -4.92
CA GLY A 92 16.38 -12.16 -5.19
C GLY A 92 16.86 -12.20 -6.65
N ASN A 93 16.22 -11.45 -7.55
CA ASN A 93 16.60 -11.27 -8.95
C ASN A 93 16.81 -12.60 -9.71
N GLY A 94 16.02 -13.62 -9.36
CA GLY A 94 16.09 -14.96 -9.94
C GLY A 94 17.24 -15.83 -9.45
N HIS A 95 18.09 -15.32 -8.54
CA HIS A 95 19.18 -16.08 -7.95
C HIS A 95 18.71 -16.95 -6.78
N THR A 96 19.49 -18.00 -6.51
CA THR A 96 19.22 -18.98 -5.47
C THR A 96 20.02 -18.72 -4.20
N ILE A 97 19.47 -19.11 -3.05
CA ILE A 97 20.21 -19.31 -1.80
C ILE A 97 20.08 -20.78 -1.43
N ASP A 98 21.19 -21.50 -1.53
CA ASP A 98 21.24 -22.95 -1.44
C ASP A 98 21.84 -23.43 -0.11
N ASN A 99 21.30 -24.50 0.47
CA ASN A 99 21.78 -25.13 1.71
C ASN A 99 21.80 -24.21 2.94
N LEU A 100 20.88 -23.25 3.04
CA LEU A 100 20.75 -22.43 4.24
C LEU A 100 20.31 -23.31 5.43
N PHE A 101 20.99 -23.19 6.57
CA PHE A 101 20.74 -24.00 7.75
C PHE A 101 20.39 -23.13 8.96
N ILE A 102 19.32 -23.46 9.68
CA ILE A 102 18.93 -22.82 10.94
C ILE A 102 18.37 -23.88 11.89
N LYS A 103 19.00 -24.10 13.05
CA LYS A 103 18.51 -25.04 14.06
C LYS A 103 18.49 -24.40 15.43
N ARG A 104 17.31 -23.92 15.81
CA ARG A 104 17.03 -23.17 17.05
C ARG A 104 15.75 -23.69 17.68
N SER A 105 15.77 -24.97 18.11
CA SER A 105 14.59 -25.77 18.49
C SER A 105 13.76 -25.23 19.66
N THR A 106 14.25 -24.22 20.39
CA THR A 106 13.56 -23.57 21.51
C THR A 106 13.34 -22.07 21.25
N SER A 107 13.27 -21.67 19.98
CA SER A 107 13.08 -20.29 19.55
C SER A 107 12.07 -20.23 18.44
N GLY A 108 11.27 -19.17 18.44
CA GLY A 108 10.30 -18.92 17.37
C GLY A 108 10.83 -18.02 16.26
N TYR A 109 10.00 -17.83 15.23
CA TYR A 109 10.27 -16.99 14.06
C TYR A 109 11.49 -17.46 13.26
N ILE A 110 11.53 -18.76 12.98
CA ILE A 110 12.66 -19.39 12.29
C ILE A 110 12.38 -19.46 10.79
N ALA A 111 13.06 -18.59 10.05
CA ALA A 111 13.05 -18.52 8.59
C ALA A 111 14.26 -17.68 8.11
N LEU A 112 14.43 -17.51 6.80
CA LEU A 112 15.35 -16.47 6.29
C LEU A 112 14.98 -15.11 6.90
N PHE A 113 13.69 -14.75 6.84
CA PHE A 113 13.13 -13.59 7.52
C PHE A 113 12.21 -14.01 8.68
N GLY A 114 12.64 -13.86 9.93
CA GLY A 114 11.83 -14.21 11.09
C GLY A 114 10.52 -13.42 11.17
N LEU A 115 10.62 -12.09 11.15
CA LEU A 115 9.50 -11.15 11.23
C LEU A 115 9.54 -10.14 10.08
N VAL A 116 8.49 -10.10 9.27
CA VAL A 116 8.37 -9.22 8.10
C VAL A 116 7.08 -8.41 8.21
N PHE A 117 7.20 -7.09 8.37
CA PHE A 117 6.07 -6.19 8.59
C PHE A 117 5.90 -5.22 7.43
N ASN A 118 4.69 -4.70 7.26
CA ASN A 118 4.42 -3.63 6.31
C ASN A 118 5.36 -2.42 6.54
N PRO A 119 5.89 -1.79 5.47
CA PRO A 119 5.55 -1.98 4.05
C PRO A 119 6.52 -2.90 3.27
N ALA A 120 7.11 -3.92 3.89
CA ALA A 120 8.10 -4.76 3.21
C ALA A 120 7.58 -5.41 1.91
N VAL A 121 8.52 -5.71 1.02
CA VAL A 121 8.27 -6.44 -0.24
C VAL A 121 9.39 -7.47 -0.45
N LEU A 122 9.01 -8.73 -0.64
CA LEU A 122 9.92 -9.85 -0.91
C LEU A 122 9.62 -10.42 -2.30
N THR A 123 10.57 -10.33 -3.24
CA THR A 123 10.36 -10.75 -4.63
C THR A 123 11.50 -11.63 -5.14
N ASP A 124 11.16 -12.62 -5.97
CA ASP A 124 12.12 -13.43 -6.75
C ASP A 124 13.18 -14.13 -5.89
N ILE A 125 12.79 -14.54 -4.67
CA ILE A 125 13.68 -15.22 -3.72
C ILE A 125 13.49 -16.73 -3.85
N HIS A 126 14.57 -17.44 -4.19
CA HIS A 126 14.54 -18.88 -4.39
C HIS A 126 15.46 -19.58 -3.37
N LEU A 127 14.84 -20.27 -2.41
CA LEU A 127 15.54 -21.03 -1.38
C LEU A 127 15.62 -22.50 -1.77
N THR A 128 16.82 -23.05 -1.87
CA THR A 128 17.01 -24.46 -2.22
C THR A 128 17.71 -25.23 -1.10
N ASN A 129 17.28 -26.48 -0.90
CA ASN A 129 17.87 -27.41 0.07
C ASN A 129 18.00 -26.83 1.50
N VAL A 130 17.01 -26.05 1.95
CA VAL A 130 17.04 -25.49 3.31
C VAL A 130 16.86 -26.59 4.37
N ASN A 131 17.40 -26.39 5.56
CA ASN A 131 17.14 -27.27 6.70
C ASN A 131 16.91 -26.46 7.97
N PHE A 132 15.63 -26.21 8.27
CA PHE A 132 15.21 -25.32 9.35
C PHE A 132 14.46 -26.07 10.45
N GLU A 133 14.85 -25.80 11.69
CA GLU A 133 14.21 -26.33 12.89
C GLU A 133 14.05 -25.21 13.93
N GLY A 134 12.82 -25.05 14.44
CA GLY A 134 12.45 -24.04 15.43
C GLY A 134 11.28 -24.49 16.31
N GLU A 135 10.92 -23.69 17.31
CA GLU A 135 9.81 -24.02 18.22
C GLU A 135 8.45 -23.66 17.61
N PHE A 136 8.27 -22.41 17.20
CA PHE A 136 7.02 -21.88 16.64
C PHE A 136 7.27 -20.88 15.51
N TYR A 137 6.34 -20.78 14.56
CA TYR A 137 6.46 -19.93 13.36
C TYR A 137 7.71 -20.26 12.54
N VAL A 138 7.81 -21.51 12.09
CA VAL A 138 8.93 -22.00 11.27
C VAL A 138 8.51 -22.08 9.81
N ALA A 139 9.31 -21.51 8.90
CA ALA A 139 9.13 -21.64 7.46
C ALA A 139 10.40 -21.27 6.68
N ALA A 140 10.47 -21.54 5.38
CA ALA A 140 11.66 -21.19 4.61
C ALA A 140 11.85 -19.68 4.43
N LEU A 141 10.84 -18.97 3.93
CA LEU A 141 10.99 -17.56 3.60
C LEU A 141 10.67 -16.65 4.79
N ALA A 142 9.48 -16.77 5.38
CA ALA A 142 9.10 -15.94 6.52
C ALA A 142 8.38 -16.69 7.64
N GLY A 143 8.83 -16.46 8.88
CA GLY A 143 8.15 -16.98 10.07
C GLY A 143 6.81 -16.29 10.28
N TRP A 144 6.81 -14.96 10.23
CA TRP A 144 5.61 -14.12 10.29
C TRP A 144 5.64 -13.09 9.18
N ASN A 145 4.61 -13.08 8.34
CA ASN A 145 4.52 -12.20 7.17
C ASN A 145 3.30 -11.28 7.23
N GLU A 146 3.52 -9.97 7.17
CA GLU A 146 2.48 -8.97 6.87
C GLU A 146 2.71 -8.27 5.53
N ALA A 147 3.78 -8.64 4.83
CA ALA A 147 4.27 -8.01 3.60
C ALA A 147 3.76 -8.72 2.33
N THR A 148 4.03 -8.10 1.18
CA THR A 148 3.82 -8.73 -0.12
C THR A 148 4.98 -9.67 -0.44
N VAL A 149 4.64 -10.93 -0.76
CA VAL A 149 5.57 -11.97 -1.25
C VAL A 149 5.21 -12.32 -2.69
N ARG A 150 6.18 -12.29 -3.60
CA ARG A 150 5.96 -12.53 -5.03
C ARG A 150 7.06 -13.36 -5.66
N ASN A 151 6.71 -14.30 -6.53
CA ASN A 151 7.66 -15.09 -7.31
C ASN A 151 8.70 -15.81 -6.43
N CYS A 152 8.33 -16.19 -5.21
CA CYS A 152 9.26 -16.80 -4.28
C CYS A 152 9.08 -18.32 -4.26
N SER A 153 10.17 -19.03 -4.00
CA SER A 153 10.11 -20.48 -3.86
C SER A 153 11.01 -21.05 -2.79
N ALA A 154 10.64 -22.23 -2.30
CA ALA A 154 11.42 -22.96 -1.32
C ALA A 154 11.42 -24.47 -1.56
N SER A 155 12.56 -25.11 -1.28
CA SER A 155 12.70 -26.57 -1.16
C SER A 155 13.61 -26.92 0.01
N GLY A 156 13.37 -28.07 0.63
CA GLY A 156 14.15 -28.52 1.79
C GLY A 156 13.30 -29.11 2.90
N ASN A 157 13.79 -29.00 4.14
CA ASN A 157 13.19 -29.55 5.35
C ASN A 157 12.84 -28.44 6.35
N ILE A 158 11.59 -28.42 6.80
CA ILE A 158 11.05 -27.45 7.76
C ILE A 158 10.43 -28.20 8.94
N VAL A 159 10.91 -27.91 10.15
CA VAL A 159 10.46 -28.57 11.38
C VAL A 159 10.10 -27.53 12.45
N ALA A 160 8.82 -27.46 12.83
CA ALA A 160 8.37 -26.81 14.06
C ALA A 160 8.17 -27.86 15.16
N THR A 161 8.85 -27.69 16.29
CA THR A 161 8.76 -28.62 17.43
C THR A 161 7.51 -28.38 18.29
N ASP A 162 6.76 -27.32 18.04
CA ASP A 162 5.48 -27.04 18.70
C ASP A 162 4.43 -26.51 17.70
N TYR A 163 4.33 -25.19 17.52
CA TYR A 163 3.12 -24.54 17.00
C TYR A 163 2.89 -24.69 15.48
N VAL A 164 3.24 -23.68 14.67
CA VAL A 164 2.92 -23.62 13.23
C VAL A 164 4.18 -23.82 12.38
N ALA A 165 4.04 -24.63 11.33
CA ALA A 165 5.03 -24.79 10.26
C ALA A 165 4.41 -24.50 8.89
N GLY A 166 5.15 -23.84 8.00
CA GLY A 166 4.76 -23.65 6.61
C GLY A 166 5.95 -23.85 5.68
N GLY A 167 5.72 -24.35 4.46
CA GLY A 167 6.84 -24.57 3.53
C GLY A 167 7.51 -23.29 3.08
N LEU A 168 6.73 -22.24 2.79
CA LEU A 168 7.23 -20.92 2.42
C LEU A 168 7.01 -19.89 3.53
N ILE A 169 5.79 -19.81 4.08
CA ILE A 169 5.41 -18.86 5.12
C ILE A 169 4.74 -19.59 6.29
N SER A 170 5.10 -19.28 7.53
CA SER A 170 4.49 -19.95 8.68
C SER A 170 3.16 -19.31 9.06
N MET A 171 3.18 -18.06 9.53
CA MET A 171 2.00 -17.23 9.79
C MET A 171 1.91 -16.13 8.73
N ASN A 172 0.77 -16.06 8.02
CA ASN A 172 0.55 -15.10 6.96
C ASN A 172 -0.63 -14.15 7.25
N LEU A 173 -0.35 -12.85 7.11
CA LEU A 173 -1.31 -11.74 7.12
C LEU A 173 -1.16 -10.88 5.84
N GLY A 174 -0.05 -11.01 5.10
CA GLY A 174 0.22 -10.28 3.85
C GLY A 174 -0.14 -11.05 2.58
N ASP A 175 -0.06 -10.41 1.43
CA ASP A 175 -0.40 -11.06 0.15
C ASP A 175 0.75 -11.94 -0.37
N ILE A 176 0.42 -13.11 -0.93
CA ILE A 176 1.34 -14.05 -1.57
C ILE A 176 0.87 -14.30 -3.01
N PHE A 177 1.76 -14.06 -3.97
CA PHE A 177 1.48 -14.29 -5.39
C PHE A 177 2.56 -15.14 -6.06
N ASN A 178 2.16 -15.96 -7.03
CA ASN A 178 3.07 -16.63 -7.96
C ASN A 178 4.20 -17.39 -7.26
N SER A 179 3.89 -18.01 -6.13
CA SER A 179 4.91 -18.57 -5.22
C SER A 179 4.62 -20.02 -4.94
N TYR A 180 5.68 -20.79 -4.67
CA TYR A 180 5.54 -22.22 -4.43
C TYR A 180 6.50 -22.79 -3.41
N SER A 181 6.18 -23.98 -2.92
CA SER A 181 7.05 -24.73 -2.02
C SER A 181 7.04 -26.20 -2.38
N SER A 182 8.22 -26.84 -2.35
CA SER A 182 8.39 -28.29 -2.41
C SER A 182 8.99 -28.86 -1.13
N CYS A 183 8.92 -28.10 -0.03
CA CYS A 183 9.46 -28.48 1.26
C CYS A 183 8.77 -29.73 1.86
N SER A 184 9.53 -30.50 2.63
CA SER A 184 8.97 -31.39 3.65
C SER A 184 8.71 -30.59 4.91
N VAL A 185 7.45 -30.54 5.35
CA VAL A 185 6.98 -29.66 6.44
C VAL A 185 6.42 -30.49 7.58
N THR A 186 6.97 -30.30 8.78
CA THR A 186 6.49 -30.96 10.00
C THR A 186 6.18 -29.92 11.08
N SER A 187 4.99 -29.98 11.66
CA SER A 187 4.68 -29.36 12.96
C SER A 187 4.34 -30.45 13.96
N SER A 188 4.86 -30.35 15.18
CA SER A 188 4.67 -31.36 16.22
C SER A 188 3.41 -31.15 17.08
N ASN A 189 2.69 -30.02 16.92
CA ASN A 189 1.49 -29.72 17.73
C ASN A 189 0.32 -29.13 16.91
N TYR A 190 0.44 -27.94 16.34
CA TYR A 190 -0.76 -27.19 15.92
C TYR A 190 -1.12 -27.31 14.44
N ALA A 191 -0.35 -26.68 13.55
CA ALA A 191 -0.73 -26.62 12.13
C ALA A 191 0.48 -26.74 11.22
N ALA A 192 0.28 -27.42 10.10
CA ALA A 192 1.25 -27.48 9.01
C ALA A 192 0.56 -27.32 7.65
N GLY A 193 1.18 -26.50 6.79
CA GLY A 193 0.78 -26.36 5.40
C GLY A 193 1.98 -26.44 4.44
N GLY A 194 1.79 -27.07 3.29
CA GLY A 194 2.88 -27.21 2.30
C GLY A 194 3.38 -25.87 1.75
N LEU A 195 2.54 -24.84 1.70
CA LEU A 195 2.94 -23.46 1.38
C LEU A 195 2.84 -22.56 2.63
N VAL A 196 1.66 -22.50 3.25
CA VAL A 196 1.36 -21.60 4.37
C VAL A 196 0.89 -22.40 5.59
N GLY A 197 1.53 -22.22 6.73
CA GLY A 197 1.09 -22.88 7.97
C GLY A 197 -0.29 -22.40 8.43
N SER A 198 -0.44 -21.09 8.60
CA SER A 198 -1.71 -20.44 8.90
C SER A 198 -1.87 -19.11 8.17
N ASN A 199 -2.97 -18.95 7.44
CA ASN A 199 -3.41 -17.67 6.88
C ASN A 199 -4.40 -17.02 7.85
N ASN A 200 -3.96 -16.01 8.59
CA ASN A 200 -4.70 -15.46 9.71
C ASN A 200 -5.25 -14.07 9.39
N GLY A 201 -6.57 -13.93 9.37
CA GLY A 201 -7.26 -12.67 9.06
C GLY A 201 -7.84 -11.94 10.25
N THR A 202 -7.43 -12.29 11.48
CA THR A 202 -7.87 -11.59 12.69
C THR A 202 -7.60 -10.08 12.63
N TYR A 203 -6.60 -9.65 11.84
CA TYR A 203 -6.23 -8.25 11.63
C TYR A 203 -6.18 -7.84 10.15
N GLY A 204 -6.87 -8.60 9.28
CA GLY A 204 -6.74 -8.52 7.82
C GLY A 204 -5.90 -9.67 7.28
N ALA A 205 -6.52 -10.57 6.50
CA ALA A 205 -5.81 -11.67 5.86
C ALA A 205 -5.45 -11.28 4.45
N GLY A 206 -4.18 -11.42 4.11
CA GLY A 206 -3.71 -11.31 2.74
C GLY A 206 -4.18 -12.48 1.88
N ASN A 207 -4.14 -12.22 0.59
CA ASN A 207 -4.59 -13.13 -0.45
C ASN A 207 -3.45 -14.06 -0.85
N ILE A 208 -3.78 -15.31 -1.17
CA ILE A 208 -2.87 -16.32 -1.68
C ILE A 208 -3.35 -16.65 -3.08
N VAL A 209 -2.65 -16.16 -4.09
CA VAL A 209 -3.11 -16.18 -5.47
C VAL A 209 -2.04 -16.77 -6.37
N ASN A 210 -2.43 -17.66 -7.27
CA ASN A 210 -1.53 -18.33 -8.20
C ASN A 210 -0.37 -19.02 -7.45
N CYS A 211 -0.65 -19.86 -6.47
CA CYS A 211 0.39 -20.49 -5.67
C CYS A 211 0.23 -22.01 -5.64
N TYR A 212 1.34 -22.74 -5.45
CA TYR A 212 1.25 -24.19 -5.33
C TYR A 212 2.19 -24.80 -4.31
N ALA A 213 1.85 -26.01 -3.87
CA ALA A 213 2.68 -26.79 -2.97
C ALA A 213 2.89 -28.22 -3.45
N ARG A 214 4.11 -28.72 -3.22
CA ARG A 214 4.56 -30.10 -3.42
C ARG A 214 5.32 -30.56 -2.17
N GLY A 215 5.80 -31.81 -2.18
CA GLY A 215 6.53 -32.39 -1.06
C GLY A 215 5.59 -33.13 -0.11
N SER A 216 5.84 -33.01 1.20
CA SER A 216 5.05 -33.70 2.22
C SER A 216 4.77 -32.83 3.43
N VAL A 217 3.63 -33.03 4.06
CA VAL A 217 3.23 -32.29 5.25
C VAL A 217 2.74 -33.21 6.36
N SER A 218 3.07 -32.91 7.61
CA SER A 218 2.60 -33.64 8.79
C SER A 218 2.36 -32.70 9.98
N SER A 219 1.19 -32.82 10.61
CA SER A 219 0.91 -32.24 11.93
C SER A 219 -0.23 -32.97 12.63
N PRO A 220 -0.38 -32.87 13.96
CA PRO A 220 -1.40 -33.62 14.67
C PRO A 220 -2.79 -32.96 14.74
N GLU A 221 -2.96 -31.69 14.39
CA GLU A 221 -4.31 -31.10 14.31
C GLU A 221 -4.70 -30.64 12.91
N ARG A 222 -4.02 -29.62 12.36
CA ARG A 222 -4.48 -28.88 11.18
C ARG A 222 -3.49 -29.04 10.04
N THR A 223 -3.68 -30.09 9.26
CA THR A 223 -2.74 -30.45 8.19
C THR A 223 -3.39 -30.22 6.83
N GLY A 224 -2.88 -29.26 6.07
CA GLY A 224 -3.36 -28.98 4.72
C GLY A 224 -2.26 -29.10 3.69
N GLY A 225 -2.57 -29.65 2.52
CA GLY A 225 -1.57 -29.74 1.45
C GLY A 225 -1.03 -28.38 1.02
N LEU A 226 -1.87 -27.35 0.90
CA LEU A 226 -1.43 -25.97 0.65
C LEU A 226 -1.39 -25.15 1.94
N ILE A 227 -2.51 -25.13 2.69
CA ILE A 227 -2.68 -24.28 3.89
C ILE A 227 -3.17 -25.11 5.07
N GLY A 228 -2.45 -25.06 6.20
CA GLY A 228 -2.85 -25.77 7.42
C GLY A 228 -4.15 -25.20 8.01
N TYR A 229 -4.19 -23.89 8.27
CA TYR A 229 -5.35 -23.22 8.87
C TYR A 229 -5.65 -21.86 8.24
N ILE A 230 -6.89 -21.63 7.79
CA ILE A 230 -7.34 -20.37 7.19
C ILE A 230 -8.40 -19.65 8.03
N VAL A 231 -8.20 -18.35 8.25
CA VAL A 231 -9.04 -17.43 9.03
C VAL A 231 -9.26 -16.14 8.24
N GLY A 232 -9.67 -16.22 6.97
CA GLY A 232 -9.89 -15.08 6.09
C GLY A 232 -8.96 -15.03 4.89
N GLY A 233 -9.12 -13.99 4.06
CA GLY A 233 -8.38 -13.78 2.81
C GLY A 233 -8.98 -14.57 1.64
N GLU A 234 -8.46 -14.31 0.44
CA GLU A 234 -8.78 -15.09 -0.76
C GLU A 234 -7.68 -16.13 -1.04
N VAL A 235 -8.08 -17.36 -1.36
CA VAL A 235 -7.22 -18.38 -1.96
C VAL A 235 -7.72 -18.63 -3.38
N LYS A 236 -6.97 -18.19 -4.38
CA LYS A 236 -7.43 -18.21 -5.78
C LYS A 236 -6.38 -18.81 -6.69
N ASN A 237 -6.82 -19.64 -7.63
CA ASN A 237 -5.96 -20.25 -8.63
C ASN A 237 -4.74 -20.97 -8.00
N CYS A 238 -4.96 -21.69 -6.92
CA CYS A 238 -3.90 -22.39 -6.21
C CYS A 238 -4.03 -23.91 -6.36
N TYR A 239 -2.93 -24.64 -6.25
CA TYR A 239 -3.02 -26.09 -6.23
C TYR A 239 -2.06 -26.81 -5.26
N SER A 240 -2.38 -28.07 -4.92
CA SER A 240 -1.54 -28.91 -4.07
C SER A 240 -1.42 -30.33 -4.62
N THR A 241 -0.20 -30.86 -4.64
CA THR A 241 0.12 -32.29 -4.83
C THR A 241 0.85 -32.86 -3.61
N VAL A 242 0.75 -32.18 -2.46
CA VAL A 242 1.49 -32.52 -1.25
C VAL A 242 0.93 -33.79 -0.63
N ARG A 243 1.82 -34.74 -0.32
CA ARG A 243 1.46 -35.93 0.46
C ARG A 243 1.15 -35.54 1.91
N VAL A 244 -0.08 -35.78 2.37
CA VAL A 244 -0.55 -35.40 3.71
C VAL A 244 -0.43 -36.60 4.66
N ASN A 245 0.56 -36.57 5.55
CA ASN A 245 0.87 -37.62 6.51
C ASN A 245 0.33 -37.26 7.91
N SER A 246 -0.98 -37.37 8.10
CA SER A 246 -1.59 -37.12 9.42
C SER A 246 -2.73 -38.09 9.69
N GLY A 247 -2.80 -38.63 10.91
CA GLY A 247 -3.84 -39.55 11.37
C GLY A 247 -5.03 -38.88 12.06
N PHE A 248 -5.16 -37.55 11.96
CA PHE A 248 -6.09 -36.76 12.77
C PHE A 248 -7.21 -36.13 11.94
N SER A 249 -8.17 -35.46 12.59
CA SER A 249 -9.49 -35.16 12.02
C SER A 249 -9.59 -33.86 11.19
N SER A 250 -8.65 -32.91 11.30
CA SER A 250 -8.64 -31.68 10.48
C SER A 250 -7.54 -31.73 9.42
N ILE A 251 -7.65 -32.71 8.53
CA ILE A 251 -6.73 -32.95 7.42
C ILE A 251 -7.43 -32.67 6.09
N GLY A 252 -6.69 -32.13 5.12
CA GLY A 252 -7.24 -31.87 3.79
C GLY A 252 -6.18 -31.76 2.70
N GLY A 253 -6.52 -32.22 1.50
CA GLY A 253 -5.59 -32.19 0.37
C GLY A 253 -5.18 -30.78 -0.09
N LEU A 254 -6.01 -29.77 0.16
CA LEU A 254 -5.68 -28.35 -0.04
C LEU A 254 -5.64 -27.59 1.29
N ILE A 255 -6.74 -27.63 2.05
CA ILE A 255 -6.95 -26.86 3.28
C ILE A 255 -7.21 -27.83 4.43
N GLY A 256 -6.41 -27.74 5.49
CA GLY A 256 -6.58 -28.57 6.68
C GLY A 256 -7.79 -28.15 7.52
N ARG A 257 -7.82 -26.89 7.96
CA ARG A 257 -8.93 -26.30 8.71
C ARG A 257 -9.35 -24.96 8.14
N TYR A 258 -10.66 -24.77 7.99
CA TYR A 258 -11.30 -23.55 7.49
C TYR A 258 -12.14 -22.86 8.57
N PHE A 259 -11.97 -21.55 8.72
CA PHE A 259 -12.81 -20.71 9.57
C PHE A 259 -13.59 -19.67 8.77
N SER A 260 -12.91 -18.90 7.92
CA SER A 260 -13.51 -17.90 7.01
C SER A 260 -12.59 -17.62 5.83
N GLY A 261 -13.05 -16.83 4.86
CA GLY A 261 -12.32 -16.48 3.63
C GLY A 261 -13.06 -16.92 2.37
N THR A 262 -12.42 -16.79 1.21
CA THR A 262 -12.92 -17.31 -0.07
C THR A 262 -11.89 -18.25 -0.67
N ILE A 263 -12.35 -19.38 -1.22
CA ILE A 263 -11.48 -20.32 -1.92
C ILE A 263 -12.10 -20.57 -3.29
N THR A 264 -11.43 -20.11 -4.33
CA THR A 264 -11.94 -20.12 -5.71
C THR A 264 -10.91 -20.74 -6.64
N ASN A 265 -11.39 -21.49 -7.64
CA ASN A 265 -10.57 -22.05 -8.72
C ASN A 265 -9.30 -22.78 -8.23
N SER A 266 -9.36 -23.43 -7.07
CA SER A 266 -8.20 -24.03 -6.42
C SER A 266 -8.38 -25.52 -6.22
N PHE A 267 -7.32 -26.28 -6.49
CA PHE A 267 -7.40 -27.72 -6.72
C PHE A 267 -6.40 -28.51 -5.88
N TRP A 268 -6.72 -29.77 -5.61
CA TRP A 268 -5.73 -30.68 -5.02
C TRP A 268 -5.84 -32.05 -5.67
N ASP A 269 -4.70 -32.71 -5.76
CA ASP A 269 -4.58 -34.03 -6.35
C ASP A 269 -4.93 -35.12 -5.32
N LYS A 270 -6.00 -35.86 -5.57
CA LYS A 270 -6.53 -36.90 -4.67
C LYS A 270 -5.59 -38.10 -4.47
N GLU A 271 -4.78 -38.39 -5.47
CA GLU A 271 -3.97 -39.61 -5.51
C GLU A 271 -2.62 -39.36 -4.84
N THR A 272 -1.95 -38.25 -5.20
CA THR A 272 -0.65 -37.89 -4.59
C THR A 272 -0.77 -37.39 -3.16
N SER A 273 -1.87 -36.72 -2.82
CA SER A 273 -2.09 -36.27 -1.43
C SER A 273 -2.49 -37.38 -0.47
N GLU A 274 -2.95 -38.53 -1.00
CA GLU A 274 -3.57 -39.62 -0.26
C GLU A 274 -4.82 -39.19 0.54
N GLN A 275 -5.46 -38.09 0.14
CA GLN A 275 -6.67 -37.59 0.80
C GLN A 275 -7.92 -37.85 -0.05
N SER A 276 -9.06 -38.03 0.61
CA SER A 276 -10.38 -38.11 -0.05
C SER A 276 -11.19 -36.83 0.09
N SER A 277 -10.76 -35.89 0.95
CA SER A 277 -11.46 -34.65 1.24
C SER A 277 -10.49 -33.49 1.56
N SER A 278 -11.05 -32.29 1.58
CA SER A 278 -10.38 -31.05 1.98
C SER A 278 -11.46 -30.09 2.50
N GLN A 279 -11.12 -29.22 3.46
CA GLN A 279 -12.09 -28.22 3.95
C GLN A 279 -12.35 -27.07 2.97
N GLY A 280 -11.62 -27.04 1.85
CA GLY A 280 -11.88 -26.15 0.73
C GLY A 280 -11.10 -26.55 -0.52
N GLY A 281 -11.44 -25.92 -1.64
CA GLY A 281 -10.94 -26.31 -2.96
C GLY A 281 -11.61 -27.58 -3.50
N THR A 282 -11.30 -27.92 -4.75
CA THR A 282 -11.90 -29.06 -5.46
C THR A 282 -10.86 -30.16 -5.68
N GLY A 283 -11.17 -31.38 -5.23
CA GLY A 283 -10.31 -32.54 -5.45
C GLY A 283 -10.40 -33.03 -6.90
N LYS A 284 -9.24 -33.27 -7.51
CA LYS A 284 -9.06 -33.74 -8.89
C LYS A 284 -8.19 -35.00 -8.89
N THR A 285 -8.37 -35.88 -9.87
CA THR A 285 -7.45 -37.01 -10.07
C THR A 285 -6.10 -36.50 -10.58
N THR A 286 -5.03 -37.31 -10.51
CA THR A 286 -3.75 -36.93 -11.13
C THR A 286 -3.90 -36.68 -12.62
N ALA A 287 -4.71 -37.48 -13.32
CA ALA A 287 -4.97 -37.26 -14.74
C ALA A 287 -5.63 -35.89 -15.01
N GLU A 288 -6.63 -35.50 -14.21
CA GLU A 288 -7.27 -34.18 -14.32
C GLU A 288 -6.30 -33.04 -13.98
N MET A 289 -5.47 -33.20 -12.95
CA MET A 289 -4.49 -32.20 -12.51
C MET A 289 -3.34 -31.99 -13.50
N LYS A 290 -3.11 -32.95 -14.40
CA LYS A 290 -2.14 -32.85 -15.51
C LYS A 290 -2.80 -32.51 -16.85
N THR A 291 -4.07 -32.09 -16.83
CA THR A 291 -4.83 -31.74 -18.03
C THR A 291 -5.08 -30.23 -18.08
N LEU A 292 -4.52 -29.55 -19.09
CA LEU A 292 -4.68 -28.10 -19.31
C LEU A 292 -6.13 -27.60 -19.21
N SER A 293 -7.08 -28.30 -19.84
CA SER A 293 -8.49 -27.87 -19.86
C SER A 293 -9.14 -27.84 -18.47
N THR A 294 -8.60 -28.56 -17.47
CA THR A 294 -9.04 -28.46 -16.08
C THR A 294 -8.89 -27.03 -15.55
N PHE A 295 -7.79 -26.36 -15.90
CA PHE A 295 -7.44 -25.04 -15.39
C PHE A 295 -8.01 -23.92 -16.26
N LEU A 296 -7.99 -24.07 -17.59
CA LEU A 296 -8.63 -23.10 -18.50
C LEU A 296 -10.12 -22.93 -18.20
N ASN A 297 -10.84 -24.05 -17.97
CA ASN A 297 -12.26 -23.99 -17.61
C ASN A 297 -12.53 -23.30 -16.26
N ALA A 298 -11.50 -23.18 -15.42
CA ALA A 298 -11.55 -22.45 -14.16
C ALA A 298 -11.04 -21.01 -14.28
N GLY A 299 -10.66 -20.56 -15.48
CA GLY A 299 -10.19 -19.20 -15.74
C GLY A 299 -8.77 -18.91 -15.25
N TRP A 300 -7.87 -19.89 -15.29
CA TRP A 300 -6.45 -19.69 -15.01
C TRP A 300 -5.73 -19.12 -16.23
N ASP A 301 -4.93 -18.07 -16.03
CA ASP A 301 -4.18 -17.38 -17.09
C ASP A 301 -2.97 -18.20 -17.55
N PHE A 302 -3.07 -18.85 -18.72
CA PHE A 302 -2.04 -19.69 -19.33
C PHE A 302 -1.53 -19.08 -20.64
N GLU A 303 -0.25 -19.26 -20.96
CA GLU A 303 0.43 -18.68 -22.15
C GLU A 303 -0.24 -18.96 -23.52
N VAL A 304 -1.09 -19.99 -23.60
CA VAL A 304 -1.76 -20.40 -24.85
C VAL A 304 -3.12 -19.74 -25.09
N GLU A 305 -3.54 -18.77 -24.25
CA GLU A 305 -4.84 -18.11 -24.38
C GLU A 305 -4.85 -16.61 -24.01
N THR A 306 -5.89 -15.87 -24.43
CA THR A 306 -6.00 -14.42 -24.18
C THR A 306 -7.36 -13.98 -23.61
N ASN A 307 -8.24 -14.94 -23.29
CA ASN A 307 -9.62 -14.69 -22.87
C ASN A 307 -9.75 -14.46 -21.35
N ASN A 308 -8.83 -14.98 -20.53
CA ASN A 308 -8.90 -14.88 -19.07
C ASN A 308 -7.76 -14.08 -18.41
N GLY A 309 -6.87 -13.51 -19.22
CA GLY A 309 -5.77 -12.68 -18.79
C GLY A 309 -4.81 -12.39 -19.95
N SER A 310 -3.77 -11.61 -19.69
CA SER A 310 -2.65 -11.40 -20.62
C SER A 310 -1.33 -11.38 -19.86
N GLU A 311 -1.34 -11.95 -18.65
CA GLU A 311 -0.16 -12.02 -17.79
C GLU A 311 0.59 -13.35 -17.97
N ASP A 312 0.01 -14.32 -18.69
CA ASP A 312 0.63 -15.59 -19.10
C ASP A 312 1.31 -16.30 -17.92
N ILE A 313 0.58 -16.45 -16.82
CA ILE A 313 1.14 -16.82 -15.51
C ILE A 313 1.57 -18.29 -15.49
N TRP A 314 0.77 -19.16 -16.10
CA TRP A 314 0.93 -20.61 -16.03
C TRP A 314 1.31 -21.23 -17.37
N ASP A 315 2.09 -22.30 -17.30
CA ASP A 315 2.34 -23.24 -18.39
C ASP A 315 2.12 -24.68 -17.88
N ILE A 316 1.89 -25.64 -18.78
CA ILE A 316 1.76 -27.06 -18.46
C ILE A 316 2.37 -27.92 -19.57
N ASP A 317 3.34 -28.74 -19.18
CA ASP A 317 4.06 -29.65 -20.07
C ASP A 317 3.23 -30.93 -20.30
N ASN A 318 2.16 -30.81 -21.09
CA ASN A 318 1.30 -31.94 -21.45
C ASN A 318 2.01 -32.97 -22.34
N ALA A 319 3.05 -32.55 -23.08
CA ALA A 319 3.68 -33.36 -24.11
C ALA A 319 4.76 -34.27 -23.55
N SER A 320 5.69 -33.74 -22.74
CA SER A 320 6.82 -34.50 -22.21
C SER A 320 6.66 -34.87 -20.73
N GLN A 321 5.88 -34.10 -19.98
CA GLN A 321 5.69 -34.23 -18.52
C GLN A 321 7.01 -34.26 -17.72
N THR A 322 8.06 -33.64 -18.24
CA THR A 322 9.38 -33.57 -17.60
C THR A 322 9.50 -32.37 -16.68
N ILE A 323 8.77 -31.29 -16.96
CA ILE A 323 8.74 -30.10 -16.12
C ILE A 323 7.65 -30.24 -15.06
N ASN A 324 8.02 -30.03 -13.80
CA ASN A 324 7.10 -30.07 -12.66
C ASN A 324 6.22 -31.35 -12.64
N ASP A 325 6.78 -32.46 -13.12
CA ASP A 325 6.10 -33.75 -13.31
C ASP A 325 4.79 -33.69 -14.12
N GLY A 326 4.67 -32.74 -15.05
CA GLY A 326 3.49 -32.53 -15.90
C GLY A 326 2.32 -31.81 -15.22
N TYR A 327 2.52 -31.24 -14.02
CA TYR A 327 1.56 -30.34 -13.38
C TYR A 327 1.80 -28.90 -13.82
N PRO A 328 0.80 -28.00 -13.73
CA PRO A 328 0.98 -26.58 -14.03
C PRO A 328 2.16 -25.97 -13.28
N PHE A 329 2.96 -25.17 -13.96
CA PHE A 329 4.10 -24.47 -13.39
C PHE A 329 4.11 -23.03 -13.88
N PHE A 330 4.94 -22.16 -13.29
CA PHE A 330 5.00 -20.77 -13.74
C PHE A 330 5.82 -20.70 -15.04
N ASP A 331 5.30 -20.03 -16.07
CA ASP A 331 5.95 -19.95 -17.39
C ASP A 331 7.42 -19.50 -17.32
N MET A 332 7.72 -18.59 -16.38
CA MET A 332 9.09 -18.12 -16.07
C MET A 332 10.11 -19.25 -15.74
N GLN A 333 9.66 -20.49 -15.48
CA GLN A 333 10.50 -21.65 -15.17
C GLN A 333 10.95 -22.44 -16.41
N ASN A 334 10.48 -22.13 -17.63
CA ASN A 334 10.76 -22.90 -18.85
C ASN A 334 11.99 -22.42 -19.67
N GLY A 335 12.67 -21.34 -19.28
CA GLY A 335 13.83 -20.83 -20.02
C GLY A 335 13.53 -20.31 -21.44
N SER A 336 12.26 -20.24 -21.84
CA SER A 336 11.79 -19.46 -22.99
C SER A 336 12.05 -17.97 -22.73
N ALA A 337 12.44 -17.23 -23.78
CA ALA A 337 12.71 -15.80 -23.65
C ALA A 337 11.47 -15.07 -23.14
N ILE A 338 11.64 -14.33 -22.04
CA ILE A 338 10.63 -13.56 -21.35
C ILE A 338 9.78 -12.77 -22.36
N SER A 339 8.50 -13.13 -22.48
CA SER A 339 7.48 -12.17 -22.91
C SER A 339 7.36 -11.15 -21.78
N VAL A 340 8.23 -10.14 -21.75
CA VAL A 340 8.15 -9.09 -20.74
C VAL A 340 6.79 -8.44 -20.95
N SER A 341 5.86 -8.62 -20.00
CA SER A 341 4.56 -7.97 -20.05
C SER A 341 4.76 -6.50 -20.40
N THR A 342 4.28 -6.10 -21.58
CA THR A 342 4.29 -4.70 -22.06
C THR A 342 3.11 -3.92 -21.48
N VAL A 343 2.34 -4.52 -20.59
CA VAL A 343 1.11 -3.94 -20.05
C VAL A 343 1.50 -2.89 -19.02
N VAL A 344 1.48 -1.64 -19.46
CA VAL A 344 1.53 -0.48 -18.58
C VAL A 344 0.25 -0.47 -17.74
N PRO A 345 0.33 -0.35 -16.39
CA PRO A 345 -0.87 -0.34 -15.58
C PRO A 345 -1.78 0.82 -15.98
N THR A 346 -3.08 0.57 -15.99
CA THR A 346 -4.07 1.58 -16.35
C THR A 346 -4.75 2.13 -15.10
N ILE A 347 -5.06 3.42 -15.14
CA ILE A 347 -5.74 4.14 -14.06
C ILE A 347 -7.12 4.54 -14.56
N THR A 348 -8.15 4.14 -13.82
CA THR A 348 -9.53 4.57 -14.08
C THR A 348 -10.07 5.32 -12.87
N VAL A 349 -10.76 6.41 -13.14
CA VAL A 349 -11.35 7.31 -12.13
C VAL A 349 -12.86 7.20 -12.26
N SER A 350 -13.56 6.93 -11.14
CA SER A 350 -15.03 6.90 -11.14
C SER A 350 -15.64 8.27 -11.43
N ASN A 351 -16.97 8.30 -11.58
CA ASN A 351 -17.71 9.55 -11.38
C ASN A 351 -17.57 10.02 -9.92
N PRO A 352 -17.72 11.33 -9.65
CA PRO A 352 -17.76 11.83 -8.28
C PRO A 352 -18.93 11.19 -7.50
N SER A 353 -18.76 10.99 -6.20
CA SER A 353 -19.80 10.43 -5.33
C SER A 353 -21.08 11.28 -5.27
N SER A 354 -20.96 12.58 -5.56
CA SER A 354 -22.07 13.50 -5.75
C SER A 354 -21.77 14.47 -6.90
N PRO A 355 -22.74 14.79 -7.78
CA PRO A 355 -22.54 15.77 -8.86
C PRO A 355 -22.53 17.23 -8.35
N ILE A 356 -22.94 17.47 -7.11
CA ILE A 356 -23.00 18.80 -6.48
C ILE A 356 -22.69 18.69 -4.99
N THR A 357 -22.06 19.70 -4.40
CA THR A 357 -21.83 19.79 -2.96
C THR A 357 -21.95 21.22 -2.46
N GLY A 358 -22.52 21.36 -1.25
CA GLY A 358 -22.52 22.59 -0.44
C GLY A 358 -21.69 22.45 0.84
N GLY A 359 -20.61 21.67 0.79
CA GLY A 359 -19.68 21.47 1.92
C GLY A 359 -19.42 20.02 2.32
N SER A 360 -20.24 19.06 1.86
CA SER A 360 -20.01 17.63 2.13
C SER A 360 -18.87 17.08 1.29
N PRO A 361 -17.94 16.29 1.86
CA PRO A 361 -16.82 15.73 1.10
C PRO A 361 -17.27 14.91 -0.11
N VAL A 362 -16.57 15.07 -1.23
CA VAL A 362 -16.83 14.36 -2.49
C VAL A 362 -15.68 13.40 -2.75
N THR A 363 -16.00 12.16 -3.13
CA THR A 363 -15.02 11.09 -3.31
C THR A 363 -14.97 10.58 -4.74
N TYR A 364 -13.78 10.14 -5.15
CA TYR A 364 -13.51 9.40 -6.37
C TYR A 364 -12.89 8.06 -6.00
N ASN A 365 -13.46 6.98 -6.53
CA ASN A 365 -12.86 5.65 -6.44
C ASN A 365 -11.89 5.48 -7.61
N ILE A 366 -10.64 5.18 -7.28
CA ILE A 366 -9.59 4.95 -8.27
C ILE A 366 -9.39 3.46 -8.39
N LYS A 367 -9.38 2.95 -9.62
CA LYS A 367 -9.05 1.55 -9.90
C LYS A 367 -7.79 1.50 -10.74
N TYR A 368 -6.80 0.77 -10.22
CA TYR A 368 -5.61 0.37 -10.96
C TYR A 368 -5.80 -1.04 -11.52
N SER A 369 -5.49 -1.25 -12.80
CA SER A 369 -5.45 -2.58 -13.44
C SER A 369 -4.03 -2.90 -13.88
N GLY A 370 -3.59 -4.15 -13.66
CA GLY A 370 -2.21 -4.57 -13.96
C GLY A 370 -1.14 -3.95 -13.05
N ALA A 371 -1.55 -3.36 -11.92
CA ALA A 371 -0.64 -2.75 -10.96
C ALA A 371 -0.20 -3.78 -9.90
N ALA A 372 1.10 -3.99 -9.80
CA ALA A 372 1.72 -4.75 -8.72
C ALA A 372 1.96 -3.90 -7.47
N THR A 373 2.26 -2.60 -7.64
CA THR A 373 2.36 -1.63 -6.54
C THR A 373 1.56 -0.37 -6.87
N VAL A 374 1.03 0.30 -5.84
CA VAL A 374 0.36 1.60 -5.97
C VAL A 374 0.92 2.54 -4.92
N ASN A 375 1.43 3.68 -5.40
CA ASN A 375 2.08 4.73 -4.63
C ASN A 375 1.30 6.05 -4.73
N LEU A 376 -0.03 5.97 -4.83
CA LEU A 376 -0.87 7.16 -4.91
C LEU A 376 -0.83 7.94 -3.59
N SER A 377 -0.58 9.24 -3.68
CA SER A 377 -0.64 10.19 -2.58
C SER A 377 -1.32 11.48 -3.01
N ALA A 378 -1.66 12.36 -2.06
CA ALA A 378 -2.25 13.66 -2.36
C ALA A 378 -1.35 14.51 -3.29
N ALA A 379 -0.02 14.37 -3.19
CA ALA A 379 0.94 15.07 -4.05
C ALA A 379 0.84 14.66 -5.54
N ASN A 380 0.23 13.51 -5.83
CA ASN A 380 0.06 13.02 -7.19
C ASN A 380 -1.24 13.49 -7.85
N ILE A 381 -2.11 14.17 -7.10
CA ILE A 381 -3.43 14.63 -7.55
C ILE A 381 -3.35 16.12 -7.91
N THR A 382 -3.88 16.47 -9.07
CA THR A 382 -4.11 17.86 -9.46
C THR A 382 -5.60 18.09 -9.63
N LEU A 383 -6.14 19.16 -9.05
CA LEU A 383 -7.53 19.54 -9.23
C LEU A 383 -7.74 20.15 -10.63
N ASN A 384 -8.66 19.59 -11.42
CA ASN A 384 -9.14 20.26 -12.64
C ASN A 384 -10.33 21.15 -12.30
N LYS A 385 -10.01 22.36 -11.84
CA LYS A 385 -10.98 23.35 -11.37
C LYS A 385 -11.43 24.34 -12.44
N THR A 386 -12.65 24.85 -12.28
CA THR A 386 -13.16 26.06 -12.95
C THR A 386 -13.62 27.07 -11.91
N GLY A 387 -13.63 28.37 -12.26
CA GLY A 387 -13.95 29.43 -11.30
C GLY A 387 -12.91 29.52 -10.18
N SER A 388 -13.36 29.94 -9.01
CA SER A 388 -12.58 30.06 -7.77
C SER A 388 -12.56 28.77 -6.94
N ALA A 389 -13.37 27.77 -7.30
CA ALA A 389 -13.52 26.51 -6.57
C ALA A 389 -12.18 25.86 -6.21
N ASN A 390 -12.03 25.50 -4.94
CA ASN A 390 -10.86 24.80 -4.42
C ASN A 390 -11.26 23.83 -3.31
N GLY A 391 -10.32 22.99 -2.87
CA GLY A 391 -10.53 22.09 -1.73
C GLY A 391 -9.27 21.33 -1.34
N THR A 392 -9.32 20.72 -0.16
CA THR A 392 -8.24 19.89 0.38
C THR A 392 -8.34 18.47 -0.17
N VAL A 393 -7.24 17.96 -0.72
CA VAL A 393 -7.17 16.58 -1.24
C VAL A 393 -6.58 15.65 -0.19
N THR A 394 -7.29 14.57 0.13
CA THR A 394 -6.77 13.46 0.91
C THR A 394 -6.90 12.15 0.13
N VAL A 395 -5.99 11.23 0.39
CA VAL A 395 -5.99 9.90 -0.23
C VAL A 395 -6.05 8.85 0.87
N ALA A 396 -7.15 8.10 0.90
CA ALA A 396 -7.28 6.94 1.75
C ALA A 396 -6.80 5.70 0.98
N LYS A 397 -5.80 5.01 1.53
CA LYS A 397 -5.40 3.70 1.02
C LYS A 397 -6.47 2.70 1.44
N GLY A 398 -7.32 2.29 0.50
CA GLY A 398 -8.19 1.13 0.65
C GLY A 398 -7.36 -0.15 0.56
N THR A 399 -7.71 -1.07 -0.34
CA THR A 399 -6.75 -2.11 -0.76
C THR A 399 -5.67 -1.50 -1.67
N THR A 400 -4.58 -2.22 -1.93
CA THR A 400 -3.46 -1.75 -2.77
C THR A 400 -3.92 -1.28 -4.16
N ILE A 401 -5.03 -1.77 -4.70
CA ILE A 401 -5.50 -1.45 -6.07
C ILE A 401 -6.72 -0.51 -6.13
N TYR A 402 -7.33 -0.18 -4.98
CA TYR A 402 -8.52 0.67 -4.89
C TYR A 402 -8.37 1.79 -3.85
N PRO A 403 -7.51 2.79 -4.09
CA PRO A 403 -7.49 3.97 -3.24
C PRO A 403 -8.70 4.88 -3.52
N THR A 404 -9.11 5.61 -2.48
CA THR A 404 -10.15 6.63 -2.58
C THR A 404 -9.52 8.00 -2.45
N VAL A 405 -9.78 8.88 -3.42
CA VAL A 405 -9.43 10.30 -3.34
C VAL A 405 -10.65 11.04 -2.79
N THR A 406 -10.46 11.81 -1.73
CA THR A 406 -11.51 12.64 -1.13
C THR A 406 -11.11 14.11 -1.26
N ILE A 407 -12.06 14.93 -1.69
CA ILE A 407 -11.93 16.39 -1.66
C ILE A 407 -12.88 16.91 -0.57
N SER A 408 -12.36 17.73 0.32
CA SER A 408 -13.08 18.35 1.45
C SER A 408 -12.72 19.84 1.57
N ASP A 409 -13.28 20.52 2.57
CA ASP A 409 -12.92 21.89 2.97
C ASP A 409 -12.94 22.84 1.77
N PHE A 410 -14.09 22.87 1.10
CA PHE A 410 -14.26 23.61 -0.15
C PHE A 410 -14.26 25.12 0.07
N THR A 411 -13.71 25.86 -0.89
CA THR A 411 -13.76 27.32 -0.96
C THR A 411 -14.12 27.76 -2.38
N GLY A 412 -14.72 28.94 -2.52
CA GLY A 412 -15.15 29.49 -3.80
C GLY A 412 -16.21 28.66 -4.54
N VAL A 413 -16.52 29.06 -5.78
CA VAL A 413 -17.56 28.43 -6.61
C VAL A 413 -17.03 27.99 -7.97
N GLY A 414 -17.73 27.03 -8.57
CA GLY A 414 -17.39 26.46 -9.88
C GLY A 414 -17.43 24.94 -9.88
N THR A 415 -16.58 24.31 -10.67
CA THR A 415 -16.51 22.84 -10.76
C THR A 415 -15.15 22.31 -10.37
N LEU A 416 -15.13 21.15 -9.71
CA LEU A 416 -13.91 20.42 -9.35
C LEU A 416 -13.94 19.02 -9.94
N GLY A 417 -12.77 18.57 -10.38
CA GLY A 417 -12.46 17.16 -10.65
C GLY A 417 -11.00 16.88 -10.35
N ILE A 418 -10.54 15.66 -10.66
CA ILE A 418 -9.14 15.26 -10.45
C ILE A 418 -8.43 14.81 -11.74
N ARG A 419 -7.12 15.03 -11.75
CA ARG A 419 -6.14 14.36 -12.61
C ARG A 419 -5.12 13.65 -11.75
N ILE A 420 -4.70 12.46 -12.19
CA ILE A 420 -3.69 11.65 -11.52
C ILE A 420 -2.41 11.66 -12.38
N SER A 421 -1.28 12.00 -11.78
CA SER A 421 0.03 11.98 -12.45
C SER A 421 0.47 10.56 -12.84
N ALA A 422 1.39 10.45 -13.81
CA ALA A 422 2.00 9.18 -14.16
C ALA A 422 2.86 8.62 -13.01
N GLY A 423 3.10 7.31 -13.02
CA GLY A 423 3.98 6.64 -12.04
C GLY A 423 3.39 6.42 -10.65
N THR A 424 2.07 6.60 -10.49
CA THR A 424 1.38 6.28 -9.23
C THR A 424 1.15 4.79 -9.03
N SER A 425 1.49 3.96 -10.00
CA SER A 425 1.57 2.51 -9.86
C SER A 425 2.62 1.93 -10.80
N THR A 426 3.10 0.73 -10.47
CA THR A 426 4.01 -0.05 -11.33
C THR A 426 3.45 -1.44 -11.57
N SER A 427 3.67 -1.99 -12.76
CA SER A 427 3.39 -3.40 -13.06
C SER A 427 4.38 -4.31 -12.33
N ILE A 428 4.17 -5.62 -12.45
CA ILE A 428 5.06 -6.64 -11.89
C ILE A 428 6.49 -6.55 -12.47
N ASN A 429 6.63 -5.96 -13.67
CA ASN A 429 7.91 -5.73 -14.36
C ASN A 429 8.38 -4.27 -14.29
N ALA A 430 7.95 -3.52 -13.27
CA ALA A 430 8.33 -2.12 -13.02
C ALA A 430 7.93 -1.10 -14.13
N LEU A 431 6.97 -1.42 -14.99
CA LEU A 431 6.40 -0.42 -15.91
C LEU A 431 5.48 0.54 -15.15
N ALA A 432 5.76 1.84 -15.24
CA ALA A 432 5.01 2.88 -14.56
C ALA A 432 3.71 3.21 -15.31
N ALA A 433 2.59 3.32 -14.59
CA ALA A 433 1.31 3.74 -15.18
C ALA A 433 1.40 5.10 -15.85
N THR A 434 0.69 5.25 -16.98
CA THR A 434 0.41 6.57 -17.54
C THR A 434 -0.59 7.32 -16.66
N GLY A 435 -0.39 8.63 -16.48
CA GLY A 435 -1.35 9.48 -15.78
C GLY A 435 -2.71 9.55 -16.49
N THR A 436 -3.70 10.12 -15.82
CA THR A 436 -5.07 10.22 -16.35
C THR A 436 -5.33 11.53 -17.10
N GLY A 437 -6.36 11.52 -17.95
CA GLY A 437 -7.07 12.74 -18.34
C GLY A 437 -7.84 13.36 -17.16
N ALA A 438 -8.56 14.46 -17.43
CA ALA A 438 -9.47 15.05 -16.43
C ALA A 438 -10.61 14.07 -16.14
N SER A 439 -10.94 13.90 -14.86
CA SER A 439 -12.14 13.17 -14.44
C SER A 439 -13.41 13.97 -14.76
N ALA A 440 -14.57 13.31 -14.62
CA ALA A 440 -15.83 14.01 -14.47
C ALA A 440 -15.79 14.97 -13.27
N THR A 441 -16.47 16.10 -13.38
CA THR A 441 -16.50 17.15 -12.35
C THR A 441 -17.79 17.15 -11.54
N PHE A 442 -17.75 17.72 -10.35
CA PHE A 442 -18.93 18.10 -9.56
C PHE A 442 -18.93 19.63 -9.34
N SER A 443 -20.11 20.19 -9.08
CA SER A 443 -20.27 21.62 -8.77
C SER A 443 -20.09 21.88 -7.28
N VAL A 444 -19.23 22.84 -6.94
CA VAL A 444 -19.19 23.46 -5.61
C VAL A 444 -20.16 24.64 -5.66
N VAL A 445 -21.22 24.55 -4.87
CA VAL A 445 -22.19 25.62 -4.72
C VAL A 445 -22.19 26.10 -3.29
N ASP A 446 -22.50 27.37 -3.10
CA ASP A 446 -22.82 27.90 -1.80
C ASP A 446 -24.19 28.56 -1.83
N SER A 447 -24.94 28.34 -0.76
CA SER A 447 -26.29 28.86 -0.56
C SER A 447 -26.40 29.61 0.76
N THR A 448 -25.28 29.91 1.39
CA THR A 448 -25.21 30.58 2.68
C THR A 448 -24.96 32.04 2.39
N PRO A 449 -25.90 32.95 2.68
CA PRO A 449 -25.60 34.37 2.53
C PRO A 449 -24.41 34.77 3.41
N PRO A 450 -23.62 35.78 2.97
CA PRO A 450 -22.59 36.35 3.80
C PRO A 450 -23.18 36.90 5.10
N ASN A 451 -22.36 37.12 6.12
CA ASN A 451 -22.75 37.83 7.32
C ASN A 451 -22.21 39.26 7.24
N ALA A 452 -23.09 40.21 6.92
CA ALA A 452 -22.73 41.63 6.82
C ALA A 452 -22.59 42.25 8.22
N ILE A 453 -21.42 42.82 8.53
CA ILE A 453 -21.14 43.47 9.81
C ILE A 453 -20.71 44.91 9.56
N CYS A 454 -21.45 45.84 10.15
CA CYS A 454 -21.27 47.28 9.99
C CYS A 454 -20.64 47.94 11.23
N GLN A 455 -20.04 49.11 11.03
CA GLN A 455 -19.67 50.05 12.09
C GLN A 455 -20.11 51.48 11.74
N ASP A 456 -20.54 52.21 12.77
CA ASP A 456 -20.82 53.64 12.66
C ASP A 456 -19.51 54.43 12.51
N ILE A 457 -19.54 55.50 11.72
CA ILE A 457 -18.36 56.34 11.48
C ILE A 457 -18.69 57.84 11.47
N THR A 458 -17.66 58.66 11.58
CA THR A 458 -17.75 60.11 11.38
C THR A 458 -16.85 60.52 10.21
N ILE A 459 -17.42 61.23 9.25
CA ILE A 459 -16.68 61.82 8.12
C ILE A 459 -16.80 63.34 8.16
N SER A 460 -15.80 64.04 7.60
CA SER A 460 -15.80 65.49 7.51
C SER A 460 -15.83 65.94 6.05
N LEU A 461 -16.62 66.97 5.76
CA LEU A 461 -16.66 67.61 4.44
C LEU A 461 -15.31 68.27 4.10
N ASP A 462 -14.93 68.19 2.83
CA ASP A 462 -13.78 68.91 2.26
C ASP A 462 -14.07 70.42 2.13
N PRO A 463 -13.09 71.25 1.75
CA PRO A 463 -13.29 72.68 1.54
C PRO A 463 -14.30 73.07 0.44
N ASN A 464 -14.72 72.12 -0.39
CA ASN A 464 -15.77 72.31 -1.39
C ASN A 464 -17.14 71.85 -0.89
N GLY A 465 -17.24 71.41 0.36
CA GLY A 465 -18.48 70.95 0.99
C GLY A 465 -18.88 69.53 0.60
N GLN A 466 -17.92 68.66 0.24
CA GLN A 466 -18.17 67.27 -0.18
C GLN A 466 -17.36 66.27 0.65
N ALA A 467 -17.91 65.09 0.91
CA ALA A 467 -17.19 63.95 1.46
C ALA A 467 -17.54 62.68 0.68
N LEU A 468 -16.54 61.82 0.47
CA LEU A 468 -16.68 60.53 -0.20
C LEU A 468 -16.45 59.41 0.81
N LEU A 469 -17.39 58.49 0.87
CA LEU A 469 -17.36 57.27 1.67
C LEU A 469 -16.88 56.09 0.83
N THR A 470 -16.33 55.07 1.48
CA THR A 470 -15.99 53.78 0.87
C THR A 470 -16.63 52.65 1.68
N ALA A 471 -16.93 51.52 1.02
CA ALA A 471 -17.56 50.38 1.69
C ALA A 471 -16.69 49.83 2.82
N GLU A 472 -15.36 49.84 2.64
CA GLU A 472 -14.38 49.38 3.63
C GLU A 472 -14.36 50.21 4.91
N GLN A 473 -14.80 51.47 4.87
CA GLN A 473 -14.91 52.30 6.09
C GLN A 473 -16.11 51.89 6.95
N ILE A 474 -17.17 51.36 6.34
CA ILE A 474 -18.38 50.89 7.02
C ILE A 474 -18.27 49.43 7.42
N ASP A 475 -17.52 48.63 6.67
CA ASP A 475 -17.30 47.22 6.99
C ASP A 475 -16.56 47.06 8.33
N ASN A 476 -17.06 46.16 9.17
CA ASN A 476 -16.52 45.81 10.47
C ASN A 476 -16.14 44.33 10.54
N GLY A 477 -15.61 43.80 9.43
CA GLY A 477 -15.17 42.42 9.31
C GLY A 477 -16.28 41.47 8.86
N SER A 478 -17.08 41.88 7.86
CA SER A 478 -18.01 40.99 7.17
C SER A 478 -17.31 39.73 6.69
N SER A 479 -18.00 38.60 6.75
CA SER A 479 -17.39 37.29 6.48
C SER A 479 -18.39 36.33 5.86
N ASP A 480 -17.87 35.36 5.11
CA ASP A 480 -18.65 34.28 4.55
C ASP A 480 -17.87 32.94 4.61
N ASN A 481 -18.58 31.82 4.49
CA ASN A 481 -17.99 30.48 4.52
C ASN A 481 -17.09 30.17 3.31
N ILE A 482 -17.33 30.78 2.15
CA ILE A 482 -16.56 30.60 0.91
C ILE A 482 -15.85 31.87 0.44
N GLY A 483 -16.23 33.04 0.97
CA GLY A 483 -15.54 34.32 0.78
C GLY A 483 -16.45 35.42 0.23
N ILE A 484 -16.05 36.68 0.45
CA ILE A 484 -16.76 37.86 -0.07
C ILE A 484 -16.24 38.20 -1.48
N ASP A 485 -17.17 38.44 -2.41
CA ASP A 485 -16.86 38.91 -3.76
C ASP A 485 -16.88 40.44 -3.84
N THR A 486 -17.99 41.06 -3.47
CA THR A 486 -18.20 42.51 -3.63
C THR A 486 -18.90 43.12 -2.42
N MET A 487 -18.51 44.36 -2.08
CA MET A 487 -19.19 45.20 -1.10
C MET A 487 -19.61 46.52 -1.75
N TRP A 488 -20.81 47.01 -1.46
CA TRP A 488 -21.28 48.30 -1.96
C TRP A 488 -22.24 49.00 -1.01
N LEU A 489 -22.35 50.32 -1.16
CA LEU A 489 -23.20 51.18 -0.34
C LEU A 489 -24.42 51.66 -1.13
N ASN A 490 -25.50 52.01 -0.42
CA ASN A 490 -26.63 52.73 -1.02
C ASN A 490 -26.31 54.20 -1.32
N ASN A 491 -25.35 54.80 -0.61
CA ASN A 491 -24.86 56.16 -0.84
C ASN A 491 -23.36 56.29 -0.56
N TYR A 492 -22.63 56.99 -1.44
CA TYR A 492 -21.19 57.22 -1.34
C TYR A 492 -20.84 58.69 -1.12
N ASP A 493 -21.68 59.61 -1.56
CA ASP A 493 -21.37 61.04 -1.60
C ASP A 493 -22.23 61.79 -0.58
N PHE A 494 -21.58 62.68 0.17
CA PHE A 494 -22.23 63.53 1.17
C PHE A 494 -21.86 64.98 0.96
N SER A 495 -22.81 65.87 1.22
CA SER A 495 -22.68 67.30 1.04
C SER A 495 -23.20 68.08 2.25
N CYS A 496 -23.13 69.41 2.19
CA CYS A 496 -23.67 70.28 3.24
C CYS A 496 -25.17 70.06 3.54
N SER A 497 -25.95 69.44 2.64
CA SER A 497 -27.37 69.11 2.92
C SER A 497 -27.56 67.88 3.80
N GLU A 498 -26.52 67.07 3.98
CA GLU A 498 -26.55 65.80 4.71
C GLU A 498 -25.76 65.88 6.03
N LEU A 499 -25.63 67.08 6.63
CA LEU A 499 -24.99 67.25 7.94
C LEU A 499 -25.78 66.54 9.06
N GLY A 500 -25.05 65.91 9.98
CA GLY A 500 -25.63 65.10 11.06
C GLY A 500 -25.62 63.62 10.72
N ASP A 501 -26.50 62.85 11.37
CA ASP A 501 -26.55 61.39 11.24
C ASP A 501 -27.33 60.99 9.98
N ASN A 502 -26.73 60.09 9.19
CA ASN A 502 -27.34 59.54 7.98
C ASN A 502 -27.28 58.01 8.04
N ASP A 503 -28.39 57.35 7.69
CA ASP A 503 -28.45 55.90 7.59
C ASP A 503 -27.84 55.44 6.26
N VAL A 504 -26.79 54.62 6.35
CA VAL A 504 -26.13 54.00 5.20
C VAL A 504 -26.24 52.50 5.30
N THR A 505 -26.68 51.86 4.22
CA THR A 505 -26.75 50.41 4.11
C THR A 505 -25.53 49.90 3.38
N LEU A 506 -24.77 49.01 4.03
CA LEU A 506 -23.74 48.20 3.40
C LEU A 506 -24.38 46.91 2.91
N TYR A 507 -24.21 46.62 1.62
CA TYR A 507 -24.52 45.34 1.01
C TYR A 507 -23.24 44.56 0.78
N VAL A 508 -23.31 43.27 1.06
CA VAL A 508 -22.20 42.34 0.90
C VAL A 508 -22.70 41.17 0.06
N SER A 509 -21.99 40.84 -1.02
CA SER A 509 -22.23 39.63 -1.81
C SER A 509 -21.06 38.67 -1.78
N ASP A 510 -21.36 37.38 -1.74
CA ASP A 510 -20.36 36.32 -1.91
C ASP A 510 -20.14 35.96 -3.39
N GLU A 511 -19.20 35.06 -3.66
CA GLU A 511 -18.89 34.58 -5.01
C GLU A 511 -20.00 33.70 -5.62
N ALA A 512 -20.92 33.18 -4.82
CA ALA A 512 -22.09 32.42 -5.27
C ALA A 512 -23.27 33.33 -5.69
N GLY A 513 -23.18 34.63 -5.38
CA GLY A 513 -24.19 35.63 -5.63
C GLY A 513 -25.26 35.72 -4.53
N ASN A 514 -25.05 35.11 -3.36
CA ASN A 514 -25.90 35.40 -2.20
C ASN A 514 -25.55 36.78 -1.65
N VAL A 515 -26.52 37.45 -1.04
CA VAL A 515 -26.40 38.83 -0.57
C VAL A 515 -26.94 38.93 0.85
N ASP A 516 -26.22 39.66 1.69
CA ASP A 516 -26.68 40.14 2.99
C ASP A 516 -26.40 41.63 3.15
N PHE A 517 -27.01 42.27 4.14
CA PHE A 517 -26.84 43.70 4.37
C PHE A 517 -26.89 44.06 5.85
N CYS A 518 -26.24 45.18 6.19
CA CYS A 518 -26.31 45.81 7.50
C CYS A 518 -26.43 47.33 7.37
N GLU A 519 -26.91 47.99 8.42
CA GLU A 519 -27.05 49.44 8.49
C GLU A 519 -26.01 50.02 9.45
N ALA A 520 -25.47 51.18 9.09
CA ALA A 520 -24.55 51.99 9.89
C ALA A 520 -24.98 53.45 9.89
N ILE A 521 -24.67 54.14 10.98
CA ILE A 521 -24.82 55.59 11.09
C ILE A 521 -23.54 56.28 10.61
N VAL A 522 -23.68 57.16 9.61
CA VAL A 522 -22.61 58.03 9.13
C VAL A 522 -22.88 59.45 9.59
N THR A 523 -22.12 59.91 10.58
CA THR A 523 -22.20 61.29 11.07
C THR A 523 -21.34 62.21 10.20
N VAL A 524 -21.98 63.09 9.42
CA VAL A 524 -21.29 64.05 8.56
C VAL A 524 -21.09 65.37 9.31
N THR A 525 -19.84 65.81 9.36
CA THR A 525 -19.43 67.03 10.08
C THR A 525 -18.82 68.06 9.15
N ASP A 526 -19.09 69.33 9.41
CA ASP A 526 -18.35 70.44 8.81
C ASP A 526 -17.35 70.97 9.84
N THR A 527 -16.06 70.86 9.52
CA THR A 527 -14.97 71.38 10.34
C THR A 527 -14.30 72.61 9.72
N THR A 528 -14.79 73.06 8.56
CA THR A 528 -14.23 74.20 7.85
C THR A 528 -14.76 75.50 8.45
N ALA A 529 -13.85 76.40 8.83
CA ALA A 529 -14.24 77.70 9.33
C ALA A 529 -14.80 78.57 8.18
N PRO A 530 -15.92 79.30 8.38
CA PRO A 530 -16.48 80.14 7.33
C PRO A 530 -15.49 81.22 6.90
N VAL A 531 -15.18 81.28 5.60
CA VAL A 531 -14.30 82.32 5.02
C VAL A 531 -15.14 83.56 4.70
N TYR A 532 -15.00 84.60 5.51
CA TYR A 532 -15.62 85.90 5.25
C TYR A 532 -14.84 86.65 4.15
N ILE A 533 -15.42 86.75 2.95
CA ILE A 533 -14.93 87.67 1.91
C ILE A 533 -15.72 88.98 2.02
N GLY A 534 -15.19 89.91 2.81
CA GLY A 534 -15.71 91.27 2.87
C GLY A 534 -15.52 91.97 1.52
N LYS A 535 -16.62 92.26 0.82
CA LYS A 535 -16.60 93.16 -0.32
C LYS A 535 -16.72 94.58 0.22
N GLU A 536 -15.62 95.34 0.22
CA GLU A 536 -15.68 96.78 0.49
C GLU A 536 -16.58 97.43 -0.57
N LEU A 537 -17.78 97.83 -0.14
CA LEU A 537 -18.60 98.80 -0.85
C LEU A 537 -17.98 100.18 -0.59
N LEU A 538 -17.16 100.65 -1.53
CA LEU A 538 -16.83 102.07 -1.62
C LEU A 538 -18.11 102.82 -2.03
N THR A 539 -18.82 103.36 -1.04
CA THR A 539 -19.76 104.46 -1.26
C THR A 539 -18.95 105.75 -1.39
N TYR A 540 -18.76 106.23 -2.63
CA TYR A 540 -19.31 107.50 -3.14
C TYR A 540 -19.00 107.64 -4.64
#